data_AF-A0A8J2ZZ77-F1
#
_entry.id   AF-A0A8J2ZZ77-F1
#
_cell.length_a   1.000
_cell.length_b   1.000
_cell.length_c   1.000
_cell.angle_alpha   90.00
_cell.angle_beta   90.00
_cell.angle_gamma   90.00
#
_symmetry.space_group_name_H-M   'P 1'
#
loop_
_entity.id
_entity.type
_entity.pdbx_description
1 polymer ?
#
loop_
_entity_poly.entity_id
_entity_poly.type
_entity_poly.pdbx_seq_one_letter_code
_entity_poly.pdbx_strand_id
1 'polypeptide(L)'
;MACPEISKGQVLIQVAATSVNFADIKSQNGKKVAGALPFIPGLDATGTIVKVGSDVQNFKSGDRVIAFPKNGSYAELSWRMKL
;
A
#
# COMPACT_ATOMS: atom_id res chain seq x y z
N MET A 1 2.56 12.45 12.56
CA MET A 1 2.88 11.05 12.20
C MET A 1 4.01 11.06 11.19
N ALA A 2 4.97 10.14 11.28
CA ALA A 2 6.13 10.11 10.38
C ALA A 2 5.72 9.64 8.98
N CYS A 3 6.18 10.33 7.94
CA CYS A 3 6.00 9.91 6.55
C CYS A 3 6.90 8.71 6.27
N PRO A 4 6.38 7.57 5.78
CA PRO A 4 7.20 6.40 5.53
C PRO A 4 8.20 6.64 4.40
N GLU A 5 9.40 6.12 4.56
CA GLU A 5 10.41 6.11 3.51
C GLU A 5 10.07 5.06 2.45
N ILE A 6 10.29 5.40 1.18
CA ILE A 6 10.04 4.51 0.04
C ILE A 6 11.36 4.10 -0.60
N SER A 7 11.42 2.86 -1.07
CA SER A 7 12.57 2.29 -1.77
C SER A 7 12.47 2.48 -3.28
N LYS A 8 13.53 2.05 -3.98
CA LYS A 8 13.54 1.90 -5.43
C LYS A 8 12.37 1.02 -5.92
N GLY A 9 11.76 1.40 -7.04
CA GLY A 9 10.61 0.74 -7.65
C GLY A 9 9.28 0.92 -6.92
N GLN A 10 9.22 1.78 -5.90
CA GLN A 10 8.00 2.02 -5.11
C GLN A 10 7.42 3.40 -5.33
N VAL A 11 6.13 3.53 -5.02
CA VAL A 11 5.43 4.80 -4.92
C VAL A 11 4.76 4.92 -3.56
N LEU A 12 4.64 6.14 -3.05
CA LEU A 12 3.87 6.47 -1.86
C LEU A 12 2.51 7.02 -2.28
N ILE A 13 1.43 6.39 -1.83
CA ILE A 13 0.06 6.81 -2.09
C ILE A 13 -0.53 7.42 -0.82
N GLN A 14 -1.11 8.61 -0.97
CA GLN A 14 -2.11 9.11 -0.03
C GLN A 14 -3.44 8.42 -0.32
N VAL A 15 -3.86 7.54 0.59
CA VAL A 15 -5.02 6.66 0.42
C VAL A 15 -6.28 7.49 0.58
N ALA A 16 -7.14 7.45 -0.44
CA ALA A 16 -8.47 8.03 -0.41
C ALA A 16 -9.52 7.00 0.03
N ALA A 17 -9.36 5.75 -0.41
CA ALA A 17 -10.20 4.63 0.02
C ALA A 17 -9.47 3.29 -0.10
N THR A 18 -9.94 2.32 0.69
CA THR A 18 -9.55 0.90 0.66
C THR A 18 -10.79 0.08 0.98
N SER A 19 -10.83 -1.17 0.52
CA SER A 19 -11.95 -2.07 0.77
C SER A 19 -11.71 -2.99 1.98
N VAL A 20 -12.81 -3.51 2.52
CA VAL A 20 -12.77 -4.55 3.56
C VAL A 20 -13.18 -5.89 2.95
N ASN A 21 -12.28 -6.86 3.02
CA ASN A 21 -12.44 -8.18 2.40
C ASN A 21 -12.47 -9.29 3.46
N PHE A 22 -13.16 -10.39 3.15
CA PHE A 22 -13.10 -11.60 3.99
C PHE A 22 -11.67 -12.14 4.17
N ALA A 23 -10.79 -11.87 3.20
CA ALA A 23 -9.38 -12.22 3.28
C ALA A 23 -8.62 -11.48 4.38
N ASP A 24 -9.08 -10.31 4.84
CA ASP A 24 -8.48 -9.57 5.95
C ASP A 24 -8.69 -10.32 7.26
N ILE A 25 -9.90 -10.86 7.48
CA ILE A 25 -10.24 -11.70 8.64
C ILE A 25 -9.38 -12.98 8.64
N LYS A 26 -9.19 -13.62 7.48
CA LYS A 26 -8.31 -14.79 7.37
C LYS A 26 -6.87 -14.45 7.73
N SER A 27 -6.39 -13.28 7.30
CA SER A 27 -5.04 -12.77 7.58
C SER A 27 -4.84 -12.50 9.07
N GLN A 28 -5.78 -11.83 9.72
CA GLN A 28 -5.75 -11.55 11.16
C GLN A 28 -5.73 -12.83 12.01
N ASN A 29 -6.47 -13.86 11.59
CA ASN A 29 -6.51 -15.15 12.27
C ASN A 29 -5.33 -16.09 11.94
N GLY A 30 -4.32 -15.62 11.20
CA GLY A 30 -3.17 -16.43 10.80
C GLY A 30 -3.48 -17.53 9.77
N LYS A 31 -4.68 -17.52 9.18
CA LYS A 31 -5.15 -18.52 8.19
C LYS A 31 -4.82 -18.15 6.74
N LYS A 32 -4.23 -16.97 6.52
CA LYS A 32 -3.70 -16.52 5.23
C LYS A 32 -2.31 -15.95 5.47
N VAL A 33 -1.34 -16.34 4.64
CA VAL A 33 0.01 -15.76 4.67
C VAL A 33 -0.07 -14.30 4.24
N ALA A 34 -0.23 -13.41 5.21
CA ALA A 34 -0.32 -11.96 5.01
C ALA A 34 0.98 -11.22 5.35
N GLY A 35 1.99 -11.95 5.85
CA GLY A 35 3.27 -11.42 6.32
C GLY A 35 3.62 -11.95 7.70
N ALA A 36 4.87 -11.74 8.14
CA ALA A 36 5.25 -11.94 9.53
C ALA A 36 4.62 -10.85 10.40
N LEU A 37 4.18 -11.20 11.61
CA LEU A 37 3.72 -10.22 12.59
C LEU A 37 4.91 -9.42 13.15
N PRO A 38 4.73 -8.11 13.44
CA PRO A 38 3.54 -7.29 13.15
C PRO A 38 3.46 -6.88 11.67
N PHE A 39 2.25 -6.77 11.13
CA PHE A 39 2.01 -6.20 9.80
C PHE A 39 0.76 -5.31 9.78
N ILE A 40 0.68 -4.40 8.80
CA ILE A 40 -0.48 -3.54 8.56
C ILE A 40 -1.43 -4.25 7.57
N PRO A 41 -2.72 -4.46 7.87
CA PRO A 41 -3.66 -5.15 6.97
C PRO A 41 -4.03 -4.35 5.70
N GLY A 42 -4.92 -4.93 4.88
CA GLY A 42 -5.47 -4.32 3.67
C GLY A 42 -4.83 -4.83 2.38
N LEU A 43 -5.66 -5.00 1.33
CA LEU A 43 -5.28 -5.68 0.08
C LEU A 43 -5.42 -4.81 -1.17
N ASP A 44 -6.04 -3.65 -1.04
CA ASP A 44 -6.19 -2.69 -2.12
C ASP A 44 -6.16 -1.25 -1.61
N ALA A 45 -5.90 -0.30 -2.50
CA ALA A 45 -6.08 1.11 -2.23
C ALA A 45 -6.42 1.87 -3.51
N THR A 46 -7.13 2.97 -3.37
CA THR A 46 -7.20 4.03 -4.37
C THR A 46 -6.79 5.34 -3.74
N GLY A 47 -6.15 6.21 -4.50
CA GLY A 47 -5.62 7.46 -3.98
C GLY A 47 -4.75 8.21 -4.96
N THR A 48 -3.91 9.08 -4.42
CA THR A 48 -3.00 9.94 -5.20
C THR A 48 -1.55 9.63 -4.83
N ILE A 49 -0.68 9.52 -5.82
CA ILE A 49 0.76 9.38 -5.58
C ILE A 49 1.30 10.71 -5.02
N VAL A 50 1.96 10.66 -3.87
CA VAL A 50 2.61 11.82 -3.24
C VAL A 50 4.14 11.78 -3.36
N LYS A 51 4.73 10.60 -3.56
CA LYS A 51 6.18 10.43 -3.79
C LYS A 51 6.45 9.23 -4.69
N VAL A 52 7.46 9.32 -5.54
CA VAL A 52 7.94 8.22 -6.40
C VAL A 52 9.39 7.87 -6.10
N GLY A 53 9.73 6.58 -6.18
CA GLY A 53 11.11 6.11 -6.11
C GLY A 53 11.92 6.62 -7.30
N SER A 54 13.23 6.78 -7.11
CA SER A 54 14.14 7.44 -8.09
C SER A 54 14.21 6.77 -9.47
N ASP A 55 13.86 5.48 -9.53
CA ASP A 55 13.91 4.62 -10.72
C ASP A 55 12.52 4.33 -11.31
N VAL A 56 11.45 4.91 -10.73
CA VAL A 56 10.10 4.80 -11.27
C VAL A 56 9.93 5.82 -12.40
N GLN A 57 9.72 5.35 -13.63
CA GLN A 57 9.57 6.21 -14.81
C GLN A 57 8.12 6.38 -15.30
N ASN A 58 7.26 5.40 -15.00
CA ASN A 58 5.90 5.34 -15.56
C ASN A 58 4.85 6.07 -14.72
N PHE A 59 5.25 6.62 -13.57
CA PHE A 59 4.35 7.29 -12.62
C PHE A 59 5.01 8.54 -12.06
N LYS A 60 4.20 9.50 -11.65
CA LYS A 60 4.63 10.75 -11.03
C LYS A 60 3.71 11.15 -9.88
N SER A 61 4.20 12.03 -9.02
CA SER A 61 3.36 12.65 -7.99
C SER A 61 2.18 13.38 -8.63
N GLY A 62 1.00 13.26 -8.00
CA GLY A 62 -0.27 13.79 -8.50
C GLY A 62 -1.11 12.79 -9.30
N ASP A 63 -0.52 11.68 -9.75
CA ASP A 63 -1.30 10.66 -10.47
C ASP A 63 -2.32 10.00 -9.53
N ARG A 64 -3.55 9.83 -10.04
CA ARG A 64 -4.60 9.03 -9.37
C ARG A 64 -4.44 7.57 -9.78
N VAL A 65 -4.42 6.67 -8.80
CA VAL A 65 -4.09 5.27 -9.03
C VAL A 65 -4.96 4.33 -8.19
N ILE A 66 -5.11 3.10 -8.70
CA ILE A 66 -5.58 1.94 -7.93
C ILE A 66 -4.39 1.00 -7.71
N ALA A 67 -4.39 0.33 -6.57
CA ALA A 67 -3.31 -0.49 -6.06
C ALA A 67 -3.83 -1.80 -5.47
N PHE A 68 -3.04 -2.88 -5.61
CA PHE A 68 -3.33 -4.18 -5.01
C PHE A 68 -2.11 -4.73 -4.25
N PRO A 69 -1.69 -4.11 -3.13
CA PRO A 69 -0.56 -4.59 -2.36
C PRO A 69 -0.89 -5.90 -1.62
N LYS A 70 0.15 -6.65 -1.21
CA LYS A 70 -0.05 -7.86 -0.39
C LYS A 70 -0.59 -7.55 1.02
N ASN A 71 -0.22 -6.39 1.55
CA ASN A 71 -0.62 -5.85 2.85
C ASN A 71 -0.34 -4.33 2.88
N GLY A 72 -0.83 -3.63 3.89
CA GLY A 72 -0.39 -2.28 4.22
C GLY A 72 -1.21 -1.14 3.64
N SER A 73 -2.40 -1.42 3.11
CA SER A 73 -3.28 -0.37 2.60
C SER A 73 -4.24 0.21 3.64
N TYR A 74 -4.38 -0.41 4.81
CA TYR A 74 -5.12 0.17 5.94
C TYR A 74 -4.26 1.22 6.66
N ALA A 75 -3.94 2.29 5.93
CA ALA A 75 -3.14 3.41 6.37
C ALA A 75 -3.49 4.65 5.54
N GLU A 76 -3.31 5.84 6.09
CA GLU A 76 -3.46 7.10 5.35
C GLU A 76 -2.39 7.24 4.24
N LEU A 77 -1.21 6.63 4.47
CA LEU A 77 -0.08 6.60 3.55
C LEU A 77 0.37 5.16 3.33
N SER A 78 0.37 4.70 2.07
CA SER A 78 0.77 3.33 1.71
C SER A 78 1.90 3.32 0.68
N TRP A 79 2.96 2.55 0.95
CA TRP A 79 4.19 2.52 0.14
C TRP A 79 4.62 1.13 -0.33
N ARG A 80 3.87 0.08 0.05
CA ARG A 80 4.28 -1.33 -0.18
C ARG A 80 4.00 -1.85 -1.59
N MET A 81 3.77 -0.96 -2.54
CA MET A 81 3.57 -1.30 -3.93
C MET A 81 4.92 -1.28 -4.63
N LYS A 82 5.31 -2.43 -5.18
CA LYS A 82 6.34 -2.47 -6.22
C LYS A 82 5.63 -2.43 -7.55
N LEU A 83 6.00 -1.45 -8.36
CA LEU A 83 5.60 -1.37 -9.77
C LEU A 83 6.45 -2.34 -10.60
#